data_AF-A0A0D2C762-F1
#
_entry.id   AF-A0A0D2C762-F1
#
_cell.length_a   1.000
_cell.length_b   1.000
_cell.length_c   1.000
_cell.angle_alpha   90.00
_cell.angle_beta   90.00
_cell.angle_gamma   90.00
#
_symmetry.space_group_name_H-M   'P 1'
#
loop_
_entity.id
_entity.type
_entity.pdbx_description
1 polymer ?
#
loop_
_entity_poly.entity_id
_entity_poly.type
_entity_poly.pdbx_seq_one_letter_code
_entity_poly.pdbx_strand_id
1 'polypeptide(L)'
;MPLSRPRSLSIGRHSRKASSSTTTSTLSDRTASFGSCNYRSTILEPNHIIVEDHQMDDERWSRLAFALGIPSGDSCCPSPAATKFAQQINSRRTVSNKEMTELFIPLLVSIAKDHENMKCRTNTAFYRDGVPDEVPDFEIEDGWKMQLPTPRPAITLGYSKTSFTPHQLELQQGIIANSKDEPCDLHKLSQPVPDVYWPFFVVEVLEDSMLATRNACAGSAATCNNALMIFAGAAQEPQKVYHDMNFLWNLSKAAQSFSLAVNGKTACLNTHNSEGCLPHAVAVIRTYRLDDESEVEALAARIGSIFYWAENCRLHSIYDLLTNFDKRVQLARNTANKSEDWYAPSELANFGVVPKSRMTIIREVLAESLPSWARMY
;
A
#
# COMPACT_ATOMS: atom_id res chain seq x y z
N MET A 1 -24.96 8.73 -89.67
CA MET A 1 -23.65 9.41 -89.79
C MET A 1 -22.81 9.09 -88.55
N PRO A 2 -21.51 8.83 -88.71
CA PRO A 2 -20.59 8.37 -87.65
C PRO A 2 -19.91 9.53 -86.90
N LEU A 3 -18.99 9.15 -85.98
CA LEU A 3 -17.99 9.92 -85.18
C LEU A 3 -18.43 10.15 -83.72
N SER A 4 -17.69 9.84 -82.65
CA SER A 4 -16.40 9.16 -82.42
C SER A 4 -16.21 9.02 -80.88
N ARG A 5 -15.58 7.92 -80.42
CA ARG A 5 -15.08 7.65 -79.04
C ARG A 5 -13.81 8.49 -78.73
N PRO A 6 -13.19 8.56 -77.50
CA PRO A 6 -13.27 7.62 -76.36
C PRO A 6 -13.18 8.17 -74.89
N ARG A 7 -13.52 7.26 -73.94
CA ARG A 7 -12.99 6.98 -72.57
C ARG A 7 -12.63 8.11 -71.56
N SER A 8 -13.23 8.02 -70.36
CA SER A 8 -12.51 7.70 -69.10
C SER A 8 -13.48 7.25 -67.97
N LEU A 9 -12.97 6.36 -67.11
CA LEU A 9 -13.64 5.57 -66.06
C LEU A 9 -13.98 6.39 -64.80
N SER A 10 -15.17 6.18 -64.20
CA SER A 10 -15.42 5.59 -62.84
C SER A 10 -15.06 6.53 -61.67
N ILE A 11 -15.74 6.69 -60.51
CA ILE A 11 -16.48 5.85 -59.54
C ILE A 11 -17.37 6.87 -58.76
N GLY A 12 -18.67 6.66 -58.57
CA GLY A 12 -19.23 5.97 -57.40
C GLY A 12 -19.56 6.92 -56.24
N ARG A 13 -20.82 7.35 -56.18
CA ARG A 13 -21.44 8.25 -55.19
C ARG A 13 -21.39 7.70 -53.75
N HIS A 14 -21.19 8.56 -52.75
CA HIS A 14 -21.87 8.40 -51.46
C HIS A 14 -22.32 9.74 -50.87
N SER A 15 -23.64 9.86 -50.82
CA SER A 15 -24.43 10.93 -50.21
C SER A 15 -24.35 10.83 -48.69
N ARG A 16 -24.08 11.96 -48.03
CA ARG A 16 -24.27 12.15 -46.58
C ARG A 16 -25.76 11.96 -46.24
N LYS A 17 -26.06 11.11 -45.27
CA LYS A 17 -27.31 11.12 -44.51
C LYS A 17 -26.95 11.00 -43.04
N ALA A 18 -27.44 11.96 -42.26
CA ALA A 18 -27.40 11.93 -40.81
C ALA A 18 -28.30 10.80 -40.30
N SER A 19 -27.78 10.01 -39.37
CA SER A 19 -28.57 9.22 -38.43
C SER A 19 -28.00 9.45 -37.05
N SER A 20 -28.78 10.16 -36.25
CA SER A 20 -28.66 10.21 -34.79
C SER A 20 -28.82 8.81 -34.23
N SER A 21 -27.77 8.28 -33.60
CA SER A 21 -27.93 7.28 -32.55
C SER A 21 -27.38 7.90 -31.28
N THR A 22 -28.31 8.33 -30.43
CA THR A 22 -28.13 8.67 -29.03
C THR A 22 -27.52 7.45 -28.34
N THR A 23 -26.20 7.35 -28.34
CA THR A 23 -25.49 6.54 -27.36
C THR A 23 -25.70 7.25 -26.03
N THR A 24 -26.67 6.79 -25.27
CA THR A 24 -26.67 6.89 -23.82
C THR A 24 -25.33 6.37 -23.33
N SER A 25 -24.36 7.27 -23.21
CA SER A 25 -23.11 7.03 -22.52
C SER A 25 -23.47 6.85 -21.05
N THR A 26 -23.78 5.62 -20.68
CA THR A 26 -23.61 5.17 -19.31
C THR A 26 -22.15 5.43 -18.95
N LEU A 27 -21.92 6.57 -18.29
CA LEU A 27 -20.78 6.88 -17.44
C LEU A 27 -20.76 5.87 -16.27
N SER A 28 -20.72 4.58 -16.57
CA SER A 28 -20.36 3.56 -15.60
C SER A 28 -18.84 3.55 -15.56
N ASP A 29 -18.28 4.06 -14.46
CA ASP A 29 -17.01 3.64 -13.87
C ASP A 29 -16.14 2.77 -14.78
N ARG A 30 -15.35 3.41 -15.66
CA ARG A 30 -14.23 2.73 -16.32
C ARG A 30 -13.10 2.63 -15.30
N THR A 31 -13.24 1.73 -14.33
CA THR A 31 -12.09 1.26 -13.56
C THR A 31 -11.16 0.60 -14.56
N ALA A 32 -10.02 1.23 -14.86
CA ALA A 32 -9.06 0.66 -15.81
C ALA A 32 -8.64 -0.72 -15.29
N SER A 33 -8.85 -1.76 -16.10
CA SER A 33 -8.40 -3.11 -15.74
C SER A 33 -6.89 -3.09 -15.49
N PHE A 34 -6.44 -3.74 -14.41
CA PHE A 34 -5.04 -3.90 -14.06
C PHE A 34 -4.20 -4.52 -15.20
N GLY A 35 -4.84 -5.28 -16.10
CA GLY A 35 -4.21 -5.91 -17.25
C GLY A 35 -4.16 -5.04 -18.52
N SER A 36 -4.69 -3.81 -18.49
CA SER A 36 -4.64 -2.92 -19.65
C SER A 36 -3.20 -2.51 -19.98
N CYS A 37 -2.87 -2.43 -21.27
CA CYS A 37 -1.52 -2.14 -21.75
C CYS A 37 -0.99 -0.77 -21.31
N ASN A 38 -1.89 0.16 -21.00
CA ASN A 38 -1.59 1.50 -20.52
C ASN A 38 -1.80 1.66 -19.01
N TYR A 39 -2.16 0.60 -18.26
CA TYR A 39 -2.41 0.71 -16.81
C TYR A 39 -1.20 1.33 -16.09
N ARG A 40 0.00 0.85 -16.40
CA ARG A 40 1.23 1.35 -15.75
C ARG A 40 1.47 2.82 -16.05
N SER A 41 1.41 3.23 -17.32
CA SER A 41 1.69 4.61 -17.71
C SER A 41 0.60 5.61 -17.32
N THR A 42 -0.66 5.15 -17.16
CA THR A 42 -1.80 6.02 -16.82
C THR A 42 -2.14 6.05 -15.33
N ILE A 43 -1.74 5.02 -14.57
CA ILE A 43 -2.08 4.88 -13.15
C ILE A 43 -0.83 4.68 -12.28
N LEU A 44 0.07 3.74 -12.58
CA LEU A 44 1.22 3.48 -11.69
C LEU A 44 2.28 4.59 -11.76
N GLU A 45 2.78 4.91 -12.95
CA GLU A 45 3.84 5.90 -13.16
C GLU A 45 3.45 7.31 -12.69
N PRO A 46 2.21 7.80 -12.93
CA PRO A 46 1.77 9.09 -12.38
C PRO A 46 1.70 9.13 -10.85
N ASN A 47 1.57 7.97 -10.20
CA ASN A 47 1.63 7.81 -8.74
C ASN A 47 3.02 7.36 -8.27
N HIS A 48 4.05 7.60 -9.09
CA HIS A 48 5.44 7.25 -8.83
C HIS A 48 5.66 5.78 -8.45
N ILE A 49 4.93 4.86 -9.07
CA ILE A 49 5.12 3.41 -8.91
C ILE A 49 5.78 2.88 -10.17
N ILE A 50 6.99 2.36 -10.03
CA ILE A 50 7.76 1.76 -11.12
C ILE A 50 7.82 0.26 -10.92
N VAL A 51 7.36 -0.49 -11.93
CA VAL A 51 7.36 -1.97 -11.92
C VAL A 51 8.39 -2.48 -12.90
N GLU A 52 9.44 -3.13 -12.40
CA GLU A 52 10.44 -3.78 -13.23
C GLU A 52 9.88 -5.05 -13.86
N ASP A 53 10.07 -5.24 -15.16
CA ASP A 53 9.56 -6.43 -15.84
C ASP A 53 10.40 -7.69 -15.60
N HIS A 54 11.69 -7.50 -15.35
CA HIS A 54 12.66 -8.58 -15.23
C HIS A 54 12.73 -9.12 -13.80
N GLN A 55 12.94 -10.43 -13.70
CA GLN A 55 13.30 -11.06 -12.43
C GLN A 55 14.69 -10.62 -12.00
N MET A 56 14.81 -10.32 -10.71
CA MET A 56 16.06 -10.05 -10.03
C MET A 56 16.98 -11.28 -10.09
N ASP A 57 18.25 -11.06 -10.39
CA ASP A 57 19.27 -12.10 -10.28
C ASP A 57 19.57 -12.45 -8.80
N ASP A 58 20.17 -13.62 -8.59
CA ASP A 58 20.46 -14.14 -7.25
C ASP A 58 21.42 -13.23 -6.46
N GLU A 59 22.31 -12.51 -7.13
CA GLU A 59 23.24 -11.58 -6.50
C GLU A 59 22.52 -10.35 -5.93
N ARG A 60 21.65 -9.73 -6.73
CA ARG A 60 20.85 -8.58 -6.32
C ARG A 60 19.84 -8.97 -5.24
N TRP A 61 19.26 -10.17 -5.30
CA TRP A 61 18.46 -10.70 -4.18
C TRP A 61 19.31 -10.87 -2.92
N SER A 62 20.48 -11.49 -3.02
CA SER A 62 21.36 -11.73 -1.88
C SER A 62 21.80 -10.43 -1.20
N ARG A 63 22.11 -9.39 -1.99
CA ARG A 63 22.44 -8.05 -1.48
C ARG A 63 21.25 -7.41 -0.77
N LEU A 64 20.05 -7.49 -1.36
CA LEU A 64 18.83 -6.97 -0.74
C LEU A 64 18.51 -7.70 0.57
N ALA A 65 18.53 -9.03 0.53
CA ALA A 65 18.27 -9.87 1.69
C ALA A 65 19.26 -9.55 2.82
N PHE A 66 20.55 -9.43 2.50
CA PHE A 66 21.58 -9.01 3.44
C PHE A 66 21.32 -7.62 4.03
N ALA A 67 20.99 -6.62 3.18
CA ALA A 67 20.71 -5.25 3.62
C ALA A 67 19.51 -5.17 4.57
N LEU A 68 18.49 -6.00 4.33
CA LEU A 68 17.29 -6.10 5.16
C LEU A 68 17.51 -6.95 6.41
N GLY A 69 18.52 -7.82 6.45
CA GLY A 69 18.69 -8.83 7.50
C GLY A 69 17.79 -10.05 7.32
N ILE A 70 17.35 -10.31 6.10
CA ILE A 70 16.61 -11.51 5.72
C ILE A 70 17.59 -12.69 5.60
N PRO A 71 17.36 -13.82 6.28
CA PRO A 71 18.13 -15.04 6.07
C PRO A 71 18.05 -15.49 4.60
N SER A 72 19.17 -15.42 3.89
CA SER A 72 19.27 -15.72 2.45
C SER A 72 19.69 -17.16 2.14
N GLY A 73 20.08 -17.94 3.15
CA GLY A 73 20.39 -19.35 2.97
C GLY A 73 19.12 -20.13 2.66
N ASP A 74 18.98 -20.58 1.40
CA ASP A 74 17.91 -21.48 0.97
C ASP A 74 18.06 -22.82 1.72
N SER A 75 17.47 -22.88 2.92
CA SER A 75 17.35 -24.11 3.70
C SER A 75 16.05 -24.76 3.26
N CYS A 76 16.07 -25.49 2.15
CA CYS A 76 14.92 -26.31 1.74
C CYS A 76 14.69 -27.38 2.81
N CYS A 77 13.83 -27.06 3.77
CA CYS A 77 13.34 -27.98 4.78
C CYS A 77 12.03 -28.55 4.28
N PRO A 78 11.90 -29.89 4.17
CA PRO A 78 10.65 -30.52 3.77
C PRO A 78 9.49 -30.03 4.64
N SER A 79 8.42 -29.56 4.00
CA SER A 79 7.28 -28.97 4.69
C SER A 79 6.01 -29.72 4.34
N PRO A 80 5.42 -30.49 5.28
CA PRO A 80 4.18 -31.23 5.02
C PRO A 80 3.03 -30.33 4.55
N ALA A 81 3.01 -29.08 4.99
CA ALA A 81 2.03 -28.09 4.55
C ALA A 81 2.26 -27.68 3.08
N ALA A 82 3.53 -27.46 2.68
CA ALA A 82 3.90 -27.17 1.29
C ALA A 82 3.57 -28.34 0.37
N THR A 83 3.97 -29.56 0.75
CA THR A 83 3.66 -30.80 0.01
C THR A 83 2.15 -30.96 -0.18
N LYS A 84 1.37 -30.83 0.92
CA LYS A 84 -0.10 -30.94 0.86
C LYS A 84 -0.72 -29.89 -0.06
N PHE A 85 -0.24 -28.64 0.02
CA PHE A 85 -0.71 -27.55 -0.83
C PHE A 85 -0.43 -27.82 -2.31
N ALA A 86 0.81 -28.19 -2.65
CA ALA A 86 1.21 -28.51 -4.01
C ALA A 86 0.39 -29.68 -4.60
N GLN A 87 0.20 -30.76 -3.84
CA GLN A 87 -0.62 -31.90 -4.25
C GLN A 87 -2.10 -31.51 -4.48
N GLN A 88 -2.64 -30.66 -3.60
CA GLN A 88 -3.99 -30.12 -3.76
C GLN A 88 -4.12 -29.29 -5.04
N ILE A 89 -3.12 -28.48 -5.41
CA ILE A 89 -3.17 -27.71 -6.66
C ILE A 89 -2.91 -28.59 -7.88
N ASN A 90 -1.97 -29.53 -7.79
CA ASN A 90 -1.63 -30.43 -8.88
C ASN A 90 -2.83 -31.30 -9.31
N SER A 91 -3.59 -31.81 -8.34
CA SER A 91 -4.80 -32.63 -8.60
C SER A 91 -5.95 -31.87 -9.29
N ARG A 92 -5.90 -30.53 -9.34
CA ARG A 92 -6.93 -29.70 -9.97
C ARG A 92 -6.51 -29.27 -11.36
N ARG A 93 -7.43 -29.33 -12.33
CA ARG A 93 -7.18 -28.83 -13.69
C ARG A 93 -7.11 -27.30 -13.73
N THR A 94 -8.03 -26.65 -13.04
CA THR A 94 -8.14 -25.19 -12.88
C THR A 94 -8.43 -24.89 -11.43
N VAL A 95 -7.98 -23.73 -10.94
CA VAL A 95 -8.24 -23.26 -9.57
C VAL A 95 -8.76 -21.84 -9.67
N SER A 96 -9.96 -21.58 -9.17
CA SER A 96 -10.53 -20.24 -9.14
C SER A 96 -9.80 -19.34 -8.13
N ASN A 97 -9.95 -18.02 -8.24
CA ASN A 97 -9.33 -17.08 -7.28
C ASN A 97 -9.72 -17.36 -5.82
N LYS A 98 -10.99 -17.69 -5.59
CA LYS A 98 -11.51 -17.99 -4.26
C LYS A 98 -10.89 -19.27 -3.69
N GLU A 99 -10.88 -20.35 -4.48
CA GLU A 99 -10.26 -21.60 -4.07
C GLU A 99 -8.76 -21.44 -3.82
N MET A 100 -8.06 -20.70 -4.68
CA MET A 100 -6.64 -20.42 -4.51
C MET A 100 -6.37 -19.65 -3.22
N THR A 101 -7.17 -18.62 -2.93
CA THR A 101 -7.09 -17.87 -1.67
C THR A 101 -7.31 -18.78 -0.46
N GLU A 102 -8.32 -19.64 -0.50
CA GLU A 102 -8.62 -20.61 0.57
C GLU A 102 -7.51 -21.65 0.76
N LEU A 103 -6.83 -22.07 -0.31
CA LEU A 103 -5.69 -22.99 -0.25
C LEU A 103 -4.43 -22.34 0.32
N PHE A 104 -4.20 -21.05 0.04
CA PHE A 104 -3.04 -20.33 0.56
C PHE A 104 -3.11 -20.09 2.07
N ILE A 105 -4.31 -19.90 2.64
CA ILE A 105 -4.46 -19.59 4.07
C ILE A 105 -3.79 -20.66 4.96
N PRO A 106 -4.06 -21.98 4.84
CA PRO A 106 -3.38 -22.99 5.63
C PRO A 106 -1.85 -22.99 5.47
N LEU A 107 -1.34 -22.75 4.26
CA LEU A 107 0.10 -22.68 4.00
C LEU A 107 0.71 -21.48 4.75
N LEU A 108 0.12 -20.29 4.60
CA LEU A 108 0.59 -19.07 5.26
C LEU A 108 0.50 -19.17 6.79
N VAL A 109 -0.58 -19.76 7.32
CA VAL A 109 -0.71 -20.02 8.76
C VAL A 109 0.36 -21.00 9.24
N SER A 110 0.68 -22.04 8.46
CA SER A 110 1.75 -22.98 8.80
C SER A 110 3.13 -22.33 8.80
N ILE A 111 3.37 -21.34 7.93
CA ILE A 111 4.63 -20.59 7.89
C ILE A 111 4.68 -19.59 9.04
N ALA A 112 3.56 -18.92 9.34
CA ALA A 112 3.44 -17.93 10.42
C ALA A 112 3.34 -18.55 11.83
N LYS A 113 3.32 -19.89 11.97
CA LYS A 113 3.05 -20.58 13.25
C LYS A 113 4.02 -20.18 14.37
N ASP A 114 5.27 -19.86 14.02
CA ASP A 114 6.34 -19.51 14.96
C ASP A 114 6.47 -17.97 15.12
N HIS A 115 5.56 -17.20 14.50
CA HIS A 115 5.55 -15.74 14.47
C HIS A 115 4.27 -15.21 15.14
N GLU A 116 4.24 -15.23 16.48
CA GLU A 116 3.06 -14.90 17.29
C GLU A 116 2.54 -13.46 17.09
N ASN A 117 3.43 -12.57 16.64
CA ASN A 117 3.12 -11.17 16.37
C ASN A 117 2.33 -10.95 15.07
N MET A 118 2.11 -11.98 14.25
CA MET A 118 1.51 -11.82 12.94
C MET A 118 -0.01 -12.00 12.95
N LYS A 119 -0.69 -11.22 12.11
CA LYS A 119 -2.12 -11.35 11.84
C LYS A 119 -2.38 -11.43 10.35
N CYS A 120 -3.26 -12.34 9.97
CA CYS A 120 -3.71 -12.55 8.61
C CYS A 120 -5.20 -12.19 8.47
N ARG A 121 -5.54 -11.44 7.44
CA ARG A 121 -6.93 -11.11 7.03
C ARG A 121 -7.09 -11.32 5.54
N THR A 122 -8.34 -11.53 5.11
CA THR A 122 -8.66 -11.81 3.71
C THR A 122 -9.71 -10.86 3.17
N ASN A 123 -9.64 -10.60 1.87
CA ASN A 123 -10.66 -9.92 1.06
C ASN A 123 -11.18 -8.59 1.62
N THR A 124 -10.34 -7.86 2.36
CA THR A 124 -10.71 -6.59 2.99
C THR A 124 -10.12 -5.44 2.22
N ALA A 125 -10.96 -4.46 1.88
CA ALA A 125 -10.50 -3.24 1.21
C ALA A 125 -9.71 -2.39 2.20
N PHE A 126 -8.64 -1.77 1.73
CA PHE A 126 -7.85 -0.86 2.54
C PHE A 126 -8.61 0.44 2.76
N TYR A 127 -8.32 1.14 3.87
CA TYR A 127 -8.68 2.55 3.96
C TYR A 127 -7.93 3.36 2.91
N ARG A 128 -8.59 4.41 2.41
CA ARG A 128 -8.04 5.23 1.33
C ARG A 128 -6.89 6.13 1.78
N ASP A 129 -6.83 6.48 3.06
CA ASP A 129 -5.86 7.43 3.63
C ASP A 129 -4.39 7.04 3.37
N GLY A 130 -4.10 5.74 3.24
CA GLY A 130 -2.75 5.25 2.93
C GLY A 130 -2.44 5.19 1.42
N VAL A 131 -3.45 5.35 0.56
CA VAL A 131 -3.26 5.25 -0.90
C VAL A 131 -2.46 6.47 -1.34
N PRO A 132 -1.37 6.31 -2.13
CA PRO A 132 -0.60 7.44 -2.63
C PRO A 132 -1.52 8.40 -3.38
N ASP A 133 -1.65 9.62 -2.86
CA ASP A 133 -2.35 10.72 -3.51
C ASP A 133 -1.37 11.49 -4.40
N GLU A 134 -1.88 11.95 -5.53
CA GLU A 134 -1.18 12.65 -6.62
C GLU A 134 -0.08 13.65 -6.17
N VAL A 135 0.98 13.65 -6.98
CA VAL A 135 2.14 14.56 -7.03
C VAL A 135 1.69 16.02 -7.25
N PRO A 136 2.37 17.02 -6.66
CA PRO A 136 1.99 18.44 -6.73
C PRO A 136 1.69 18.99 -8.13
N ASP A 137 0.76 19.95 -8.21
CA ASP A 137 0.24 20.59 -9.43
C ASP A 137 1.27 21.28 -10.36
N PHE A 138 2.56 21.32 -9.98
CA PHE A 138 3.53 22.21 -10.60
C PHE A 138 4.25 21.66 -11.84
N GLU A 139 4.07 20.38 -12.21
CA GLU A 139 4.91 19.74 -13.23
C GLU A 139 4.23 19.24 -14.52
N ILE A 140 2.91 19.35 -14.77
CA ILE A 140 2.32 18.60 -15.91
C ILE A 140 1.36 19.39 -16.81
N GLU A 141 1.72 19.45 -18.11
CA GLU A 141 0.87 19.75 -19.28
C GLU A 141 -0.28 18.74 -19.41
N ASP A 142 -1.53 19.22 -19.42
CA ASP A 142 -2.76 18.68 -20.04
C ASP A 142 -2.93 17.14 -20.23
N GLY A 143 -2.49 16.32 -19.28
CA GLY A 143 -2.65 14.87 -19.29
C GLY A 143 -3.65 14.37 -18.25
N TRP A 144 -4.65 13.59 -18.66
CA TRP A 144 -5.59 12.91 -17.76
C TRP A 144 -4.84 11.93 -16.84
N LYS A 145 -4.57 12.29 -15.59
CA LYS A 145 -4.03 11.38 -14.58
C LYS A 145 -5.17 10.61 -13.91
N MET A 146 -4.98 9.32 -13.68
CA MET A 146 -5.93 8.48 -12.95
C MET A 146 -5.38 8.14 -11.56
N GLN A 147 -6.21 8.38 -10.54
CA GLN A 147 -5.90 8.02 -9.16
C GLN A 147 -5.76 6.51 -9.01
N LEU A 148 -4.90 6.08 -8.09
CA LEU A 148 -4.80 4.67 -7.72
C LEU A 148 -6.14 4.18 -7.17
N PRO A 149 -6.63 3.01 -7.62
CA PRO A 149 -7.81 2.41 -7.02
C PRO A 149 -7.50 2.00 -5.57
N THR A 150 -8.50 2.09 -4.70
CA THR A 150 -8.37 1.60 -3.33
C THR A 150 -8.08 0.09 -3.35
N PRO A 151 -6.94 -0.35 -2.78
CA PRO A 151 -6.56 -1.76 -2.81
C PRO A 151 -7.54 -2.67 -2.09
N ARG A 152 -7.69 -3.89 -2.60
CA ARG A 152 -8.45 -4.96 -1.97
C ARG A 152 -7.74 -6.31 -2.16
N PRO A 153 -6.60 -6.50 -1.48
CA PRO A 153 -5.85 -7.74 -1.60
C PRO A 153 -6.66 -8.96 -1.13
N ALA A 154 -6.40 -10.10 -1.76
CA ALA A 154 -6.99 -11.37 -1.38
C ALA A 154 -6.57 -11.76 0.04
N ILE A 155 -5.30 -11.53 0.39
CA ILE A 155 -4.75 -11.77 1.73
C ILE A 155 -3.85 -10.61 2.14
N THR A 156 -3.97 -10.17 3.38
CA THR A 156 -3.12 -9.16 4.01
C THR A 156 -2.51 -9.72 5.28
N LEU A 157 -1.19 -9.64 5.39
CA LEU A 157 -0.45 -9.95 6.61
C LEU A 157 0.30 -8.74 7.13
N GLY A 158 0.20 -8.56 8.44
CA GLY A 158 0.86 -7.53 9.21
C GLY A 158 0.96 -7.95 10.66
N TYR A 159 1.09 -6.99 11.56
CA TYR A 159 1.21 -7.25 12.98
C TYR A 159 -0.15 -7.30 13.66
N SER A 160 -0.24 -8.09 14.72
CA SER A 160 -1.42 -8.17 15.57
C SER A 160 -1.42 -7.02 16.58
N LYS A 161 -2.58 -6.77 17.19
CA LYS A 161 -2.71 -5.81 18.28
C LYS A 161 -1.76 -6.12 19.45
N THR A 162 -1.46 -7.39 19.70
CA THR A 162 -0.63 -7.83 20.84
C THR A 162 0.85 -7.50 20.65
N SER A 163 1.27 -7.15 19.43
CA SER A 163 2.62 -6.63 19.18
C SER A 163 2.83 -5.24 19.76
N PHE A 164 1.77 -4.52 20.15
CA PHE A 164 1.89 -3.15 20.64
C PHE A 164 1.41 -3.04 22.09
N THR A 165 2.12 -2.22 22.86
CA THR A 165 1.66 -1.82 24.19
C THR A 165 0.38 -0.97 24.09
N PRO A 166 -0.44 -0.89 25.15
CA PRO A 166 -1.63 -0.03 25.15
C PRO A 166 -1.33 1.43 24.77
N HIS A 167 -0.21 1.98 25.24
CA HIS A 167 0.23 3.34 24.90
C HIS A 167 0.59 3.48 23.41
N GLN A 168 1.32 2.52 22.85
CA GLN A 168 1.63 2.52 21.41
C GLN A 168 0.37 2.40 20.55
N LEU A 169 -0.65 1.67 21.00
CA LEU A 169 -1.94 1.59 20.32
C LEU A 169 -2.70 2.91 20.40
N GLU A 170 -2.64 3.62 21.52
CA GLU A 170 -3.24 4.95 21.68
C GLU A 170 -2.57 6.00 20.78
N LEU A 171 -1.24 5.97 20.68
CA LEU A 171 -0.49 6.86 19.78
C LEU A 171 -0.95 6.70 18.32
N GLN A 172 -1.27 5.48 17.92
CA GLN A 172 -1.72 5.15 16.57
C GLN A 172 -3.17 5.55 16.27
N GLN A 173 -3.92 6.13 17.22
CA GLN A 173 -5.29 6.62 17.01
C GLN A 173 -5.34 8.13 16.75
N GLY A 174 -4.18 8.79 16.61
CA GLY A 174 -4.08 10.23 16.44
C GLY A 174 -4.38 10.75 15.03
N ILE A 175 -4.53 12.08 14.95
CA ILE A 175 -4.46 12.82 13.69
C ILE A 175 -3.04 13.35 13.50
N ILE A 176 -2.46 13.10 12.34
CA ILE A 176 -1.13 13.58 11.94
C ILE A 176 -1.22 14.42 10.68
N ALA A 177 -0.20 15.22 10.39
CA ALA A 177 -0.08 15.91 9.11
C ALA A 177 0.48 14.95 8.04
N ASN A 178 -0.13 14.93 6.86
CA ASN A 178 0.43 14.23 5.69
C ASN A 178 1.53 15.06 5.01
N SER A 179 2.03 14.60 3.86
CA SER A 179 3.06 15.31 3.07
C SER A 179 2.62 16.67 2.50
N LYS A 180 1.32 16.96 2.51
CA LYS A 180 0.71 18.23 2.08
C LYS A 180 0.29 19.10 3.29
N ASP A 181 0.74 18.74 4.50
CA ASP A 181 0.33 19.34 5.78
C ASP A 181 -1.19 19.24 6.07
N GLU A 182 -1.89 18.31 5.43
CA GLU A 182 -3.32 18.07 5.66
C GLU A 182 -3.55 17.05 6.79
N PRO A 183 -4.65 17.18 7.57
CA PRO A 183 -4.99 16.21 8.61
C PRO A 183 -5.23 14.80 8.04
N CYS A 184 -4.54 13.82 8.59
CA CYS A 184 -4.63 12.41 8.21
C CYS A 184 -4.80 11.53 9.45
N ASP A 185 -5.69 10.55 9.35
CA ASP A 185 -6.01 9.63 10.44
C ASP A 185 -4.96 8.51 10.53
N LEU A 186 -4.10 8.58 11.55
CA LEU A 186 -3.05 7.58 11.76
C LEU A 186 -3.63 6.19 12.04
N HIS A 187 -4.85 6.07 12.53
CA HIS A 187 -5.48 4.77 12.73
C HIS A 187 -5.71 4.07 11.39
N LYS A 188 -6.15 4.81 10.38
CA LYS A 188 -6.42 4.26 9.05
C LYS A 188 -5.14 3.93 8.28
N LEU A 189 -4.06 4.68 8.54
CA LEU A 189 -2.73 4.40 8.01
C LEU A 189 -2.09 3.18 8.67
N SER A 190 -2.08 3.16 10.00
CA SER A 190 -1.44 2.11 10.79
C SER A 190 -2.21 0.81 10.72
N GLN A 191 -3.52 0.86 10.56
CA GLN A 191 -4.41 -0.30 10.49
C GLN A 191 -5.33 -0.20 9.27
N PRO A 192 -4.79 -0.39 8.04
CA PRO A 192 -5.56 -0.24 6.81
C PRO A 192 -6.66 -1.29 6.65
N VAL A 193 -6.58 -2.41 7.38
CA VAL A 193 -7.64 -3.41 7.52
C VAL A 193 -7.81 -3.83 8.98
N PRO A 194 -9.01 -4.26 9.42
CA PRO A 194 -9.27 -4.59 10.82
C PRO A 194 -8.30 -5.61 11.43
N ASP A 195 -7.74 -5.25 12.59
CA ASP A 195 -6.80 -6.01 13.42
C ASP A 195 -5.42 -6.30 12.80
N VAL A 196 -5.09 -5.70 11.65
CA VAL A 196 -3.78 -5.85 11.00
C VAL A 196 -3.08 -4.51 10.97
N TYR A 197 -2.04 -4.39 11.80
CA TYR A 197 -1.24 -3.18 11.90
C TYR A 197 -0.02 -3.27 10.98
N TRP A 198 0.32 -2.16 10.33
CA TRP A 198 1.48 -1.97 9.45
C TRP A 198 1.75 -3.18 8.55
N PRO A 199 0.85 -3.52 7.61
CA PRO A 199 1.04 -4.68 6.74
C PRO A 199 2.40 -4.64 6.04
N PHE A 200 3.00 -5.82 5.87
CA PHE A 200 4.29 -5.99 5.18
C PHE A 200 4.23 -7.05 4.09
N PHE A 201 3.16 -7.85 4.03
CA PHE A 201 3.00 -8.88 3.03
C PHE A 201 1.56 -8.92 2.52
N VAL A 202 1.38 -8.85 1.21
CA VAL A 202 0.06 -8.90 0.56
C VAL A 202 0.02 -9.97 -0.52
N VAL A 203 -1.12 -10.61 -0.69
CA VAL A 203 -1.35 -11.58 -1.77
C VAL A 203 -2.48 -11.07 -2.65
N GLU A 204 -2.22 -11.00 -3.94
CA GLU A 204 -3.24 -10.75 -4.96
C GLU A 204 -3.45 -12.02 -5.78
N VAL A 205 -4.71 -12.33 -6.05
CA VAL A 205 -5.10 -13.51 -6.83
C VAL A 205 -6.11 -13.05 -7.88
N LEU A 206 -5.69 -12.96 -9.13
CA LEU A 206 -6.53 -12.52 -10.26
C LEU A 206 -6.48 -13.55 -11.40
N GLU A 207 -7.60 -13.70 -12.12
CA GLU A 207 -7.70 -14.65 -13.25
C GLU A 207 -7.16 -14.03 -14.56
N ASP A 208 -7.22 -12.71 -14.70
CA ASP A 208 -6.89 -11.98 -15.93
C ASP A 208 -5.52 -12.33 -16.51
N SER A 209 -4.45 -12.04 -15.77
CA SER A 209 -3.06 -12.33 -16.17
C SER A 209 -2.11 -12.09 -15.02
N MET A 210 -0.91 -12.70 -15.08
CA MET A 210 0.16 -12.40 -14.13
C MET A 210 0.55 -10.91 -14.13
N LEU A 211 0.48 -10.24 -15.29
CA LEU A 211 0.74 -8.80 -15.38
C LEU A 211 -0.27 -8.00 -14.57
N ALA A 212 -1.56 -8.31 -14.71
CA ALA A 212 -2.64 -7.67 -13.95
C ALA A 212 -2.44 -7.88 -12.45
N THR A 213 -2.14 -9.11 -12.02
CA THR A 213 -1.92 -9.41 -10.61
C THR A 213 -0.71 -8.68 -10.04
N ARG A 214 0.39 -8.58 -10.80
CA ARG A 214 1.57 -7.80 -10.39
C ARG A 214 1.28 -6.30 -10.27
N ASN A 215 0.48 -5.74 -11.18
CA ASN A 215 0.06 -4.34 -11.10
C ASN A 215 -0.84 -4.08 -9.89
N ALA A 216 -1.76 -5.00 -9.57
CA ALA A 216 -2.55 -4.93 -8.34
C ALA A 216 -1.67 -4.99 -7.09
N CYS A 217 -0.71 -5.93 -7.04
CA CYS A 217 0.26 -6.04 -5.95
C CYS A 217 1.05 -4.73 -5.76
N ALA A 218 1.45 -4.08 -6.86
CA ALA A 218 2.19 -2.82 -6.82
C ALA A 218 1.39 -1.72 -6.10
N GLY A 219 0.09 -1.57 -6.41
CA GLY A 219 -0.79 -0.62 -5.72
C GLY A 219 -1.02 -0.96 -4.24
N SER A 220 -1.29 -2.23 -3.94
CA SER A 220 -1.49 -2.72 -2.56
C SER A 220 -0.25 -2.48 -1.69
N ALA A 221 0.93 -2.85 -2.17
CA ALA A 221 2.19 -2.67 -1.44
C ALA A 221 2.63 -1.19 -1.37
N ALA A 222 2.39 -0.39 -2.42
CA ALA A 222 2.64 1.05 -2.39
C ALA A 222 1.81 1.73 -1.30
N THR A 223 0.56 1.31 -1.12
CA THR A 223 -0.31 1.80 -0.04
C THR A 223 0.25 1.48 1.34
N CYS A 224 0.76 0.26 1.55
CA CYS A 224 1.41 -0.12 2.81
C CYS A 224 2.67 0.73 3.10
N ASN A 225 3.53 0.91 2.10
CA ASN A 225 4.77 1.65 2.26
C ASN A 225 4.50 3.16 2.45
N ASN A 226 3.57 3.72 1.68
CA ASN A 226 3.18 5.13 1.77
C ASN A 226 2.61 5.48 3.14
N ALA A 227 1.76 4.62 3.72
CA ALA A 227 1.25 4.82 5.08
C ALA A 227 2.38 4.96 6.11
N LEU A 228 3.44 4.14 5.98
CA LEU A 228 4.59 4.22 6.87
C LEU A 228 5.45 5.45 6.60
N MET A 229 5.59 5.86 5.33
CA MET A 229 6.29 7.10 4.97
C MET A 229 5.60 8.34 5.53
N ILE A 230 4.27 8.42 5.43
CA ILE A 230 3.47 9.50 6.03
C ILE A 230 3.70 9.54 7.55
N PHE A 231 3.60 8.38 8.21
CA PHE A 231 3.84 8.31 9.64
C PHE A 231 5.27 8.69 10.02
N ALA A 232 6.26 8.26 9.25
CA ALA A 232 7.65 8.61 9.46
C ALA A 232 7.89 10.12 9.35
N GLY A 233 7.28 10.79 8.37
CA GLY A 233 7.29 12.25 8.26
C GLY A 233 6.67 12.93 9.49
N ALA A 234 5.56 12.41 10.00
CA ALA A 234 4.92 12.90 11.22
C ALA A 234 5.71 12.59 12.52
N ALA A 235 6.51 11.53 12.56
CA ALA A 235 7.35 11.18 13.71
C ALA A 235 8.61 12.05 13.82
N GLN A 236 8.98 12.79 12.77
CA GLN A 236 10.23 13.54 12.66
C GLN A 236 10.12 15.04 13.01
N GLU A 237 11.24 15.63 13.42
CA GLU A 237 11.40 17.09 13.51
C GLU A 237 11.81 17.67 12.13
N PRO A 238 11.10 18.69 11.59
CA PRO A 238 11.38 19.26 10.25
C PRO A 238 12.83 19.70 10.02
N GLN A 239 13.57 20.04 11.08
CA GLN A 239 14.94 20.54 10.99
C GLN A 239 16.02 19.44 10.92
N LYS A 240 15.68 18.16 11.14
CA LYS A 240 16.64 17.03 11.18
C LYS A 240 16.67 16.16 9.92
N VAL A 241 15.73 16.37 8.99
CA VAL A 241 15.45 15.49 7.83
C VAL A 241 16.68 15.24 6.96
N TYR A 242 17.55 16.23 6.76
CA TYR A 242 18.68 16.13 5.83
C TYR A 242 20.01 15.65 6.48
N HIS A 243 20.04 15.43 7.79
CA HIS A 243 21.28 15.12 8.51
C HIS A 243 21.25 13.84 9.35
N ASP A 244 20.09 13.23 9.57
CA ASP A 244 19.99 11.97 10.30
C ASP A 244 20.02 10.75 9.36
N MET A 245 21.23 10.36 8.95
CA MET A 245 21.45 9.18 8.11
C MET A 245 20.95 7.88 8.77
N ASN A 246 20.97 7.79 10.10
CA ASN A 246 20.48 6.60 10.81
C ASN A 246 18.97 6.49 10.68
N PHE A 247 18.25 7.62 10.75
CA PHE A 247 16.82 7.63 10.51
C PHE A 247 16.48 7.21 9.07
N LEU A 248 17.13 7.80 8.06
CA LEU A 248 16.86 7.45 6.66
C LEU A 248 17.12 5.97 6.39
N TRP A 249 18.20 5.43 6.97
CA TRP A 249 18.54 4.01 6.88
C TRP A 249 17.54 3.10 7.60
N ASN A 250 17.04 3.50 8.77
CA ASN A 250 16.01 2.73 9.47
C ASN A 250 14.65 2.83 8.77
N LEU A 251 14.33 3.98 8.18
CA LEU A 251 13.12 4.18 7.41
C LEU A 251 13.13 3.36 6.13
N SER A 252 14.24 3.31 5.40
CA SER A 252 14.33 2.47 4.19
C SER A 252 14.17 0.98 4.52
N LYS A 253 14.63 0.53 5.69
CA LYS A 253 14.36 -0.83 6.18
C LYS A 253 12.91 -1.05 6.58
N ALA A 254 12.24 -0.02 7.12
CA ALA A 254 10.86 -0.12 7.57
C ALA A 254 9.86 -0.03 6.40
N ALA A 255 10.11 0.86 5.44
CA ALA A 255 9.30 1.13 4.25
C ALA A 255 9.54 0.13 3.12
N GLN A 256 9.85 -1.11 3.50
CA GLN A 256 9.90 -2.27 2.64
C GLN A 256 8.65 -3.12 2.86
N SER A 257 8.11 -3.67 1.79
CA SER A 257 7.07 -4.70 1.83
C SER A 257 7.27 -5.73 0.73
N PHE A 258 6.53 -6.82 0.83
CA PHE A 258 6.59 -7.93 -0.10
C PHE A 258 5.17 -8.25 -0.60
N SER A 259 5.08 -8.83 -1.78
CA SER A 259 3.80 -9.32 -2.28
C SER A 259 3.93 -10.63 -3.02
N LEU A 260 2.84 -11.37 -3.06
CA LEU A 260 2.72 -12.56 -3.89
C LEU A 260 1.61 -12.36 -4.90
N ALA A 261 1.99 -12.22 -6.18
CA ALA A 261 1.06 -12.16 -7.28
C ALA A 261 0.75 -13.58 -7.78
N VAL A 262 -0.50 -14.01 -7.71
CA VAL A 262 -0.93 -15.35 -8.12
C VAL A 262 -1.85 -15.27 -9.33
N ASN A 263 -1.57 -16.08 -10.35
CA ASN A 263 -2.43 -16.28 -11.52
C ASN A 263 -2.39 -17.75 -11.91
N GLY A 264 -3.54 -18.42 -11.83
CA GLY A 264 -3.63 -19.86 -12.04
C GLY A 264 -2.72 -20.64 -11.09
N LYS A 265 -1.79 -21.43 -11.64
CA LYS A 265 -0.85 -22.27 -10.88
C LYS A 265 0.54 -21.64 -10.73
N THR A 266 0.66 -20.35 -10.97
CA THR A 266 1.94 -19.63 -10.89
C THR A 266 1.83 -18.55 -9.83
N ALA A 267 2.89 -18.39 -9.04
CA ALA A 267 3.04 -17.29 -8.11
C ALA A 267 4.34 -16.52 -8.35
N CYS A 268 4.28 -15.21 -8.27
CA CYS A 268 5.40 -14.31 -8.47
C CYS A 268 5.61 -13.54 -7.18
N LEU A 269 6.70 -13.84 -6.46
CA LEU A 269 7.08 -13.14 -5.24
C LEU A 269 7.80 -11.85 -5.62
N ASN A 270 7.32 -10.71 -5.12
CA ASN A 270 7.84 -9.39 -5.42
C ASN A 270 8.29 -8.69 -4.14
N THR A 271 9.24 -7.78 -4.32
CA THR A 271 9.72 -6.87 -3.29
C THR A 271 9.32 -5.44 -3.66
N HIS A 272 9.03 -4.64 -2.66
CA HIS A 272 8.51 -3.29 -2.80
C HIS A 272 9.24 -2.33 -1.86
N ASN A 273 9.92 -1.35 -2.41
CA ASN A 273 10.69 -0.37 -1.65
C ASN A 273 10.15 1.04 -1.91
N SER A 274 9.97 1.82 -0.85
CA SER A 274 9.73 3.25 -0.93
C SER A 274 10.86 3.99 -0.21
N GLU A 275 11.74 4.64 -0.97
CA GLU A 275 12.86 5.43 -0.42
C GLU A 275 12.45 6.89 -0.13
N GLY A 276 11.15 7.15 -0.04
CA GLY A 276 10.57 8.45 0.26
C GLY A 276 10.53 9.39 -0.94
N CYS A 277 11.62 10.09 -1.23
CA CYS A 277 11.67 11.04 -2.36
C CYS A 277 11.82 10.37 -3.74
N LEU A 278 12.00 9.05 -3.76
CA LEU A 278 12.13 8.27 -4.98
C LEU A 278 10.85 7.46 -5.25
N PRO A 279 10.58 7.14 -6.53
CA PRO A 279 9.46 6.30 -6.90
C PRO A 279 9.46 4.96 -6.17
N HIS A 280 8.27 4.50 -5.77
CA HIS A 280 8.06 3.17 -5.22
C HIS A 280 8.46 2.12 -6.26
N ALA A 281 9.53 1.38 -5.95
CA ALA A 281 10.11 0.41 -6.84
C ALA A 281 9.58 -0.99 -6.55
N VAL A 282 9.17 -1.69 -7.62
CA VAL A 282 8.69 -3.08 -7.56
C VAL A 282 9.58 -3.96 -8.40
N ALA A 283 10.18 -4.98 -7.78
CA ALA A 283 11.00 -5.96 -8.47
C ALA A 283 10.54 -7.40 -8.17
N VAL A 284 10.62 -8.26 -9.18
CA VAL A 284 10.32 -9.69 -9.02
C VAL A 284 11.51 -10.39 -8.38
N ILE A 285 11.29 -11.05 -7.24
CA ILE A 285 12.31 -11.89 -6.60
C ILE A 285 12.42 -13.21 -7.35
N ARG A 286 11.30 -13.94 -7.44
CA ARG A 286 11.24 -15.25 -8.10
C ARG A 286 9.82 -15.62 -8.47
N THR A 287 9.68 -16.33 -9.57
CA THR A 287 8.44 -17.00 -9.97
C THR A 287 8.49 -18.46 -9.59
N TYR A 288 7.39 -18.97 -9.03
CA TYR A 288 7.22 -20.31 -8.51
C TYR A 288 6.05 -21.01 -9.19
N ARG A 289 6.21 -22.31 -9.39
CA ARG A 289 5.12 -23.20 -9.79
C ARG A 289 4.42 -23.77 -8.57
N LEU A 290 3.11 -23.55 -8.47
CA LEU A 290 2.32 -23.97 -7.32
C LEU A 290 1.85 -25.43 -7.40
N ASP A 291 2.08 -26.09 -8.54
CA ASP A 291 1.83 -27.52 -8.75
C ASP A 291 3.08 -28.39 -8.59
N ASP A 292 4.22 -27.78 -8.25
CA ASP A 292 5.50 -28.45 -8.00
C ASP A 292 5.85 -28.35 -6.51
N GLU A 293 6.02 -29.50 -5.85
CA GLU A 293 6.29 -29.57 -4.42
C GLU A 293 7.58 -28.83 -4.05
N SER A 294 8.63 -28.95 -4.86
CA SER A 294 9.93 -28.34 -4.59
C SER A 294 9.90 -26.82 -4.70
N GLU A 295 9.15 -26.30 -5.68
CA GLU A 295 8.96 -24.86 -5.86
C GLU A 295 8.08 -24.25 -4.75
N VAL A 296 7.06 -24.99 -4.28
CA VAL A 296 6.23 -24.54 -3.15
C VAL A 296 7.04 -24.56 -1.84
N GLU A 297 7.90 -25.55 -1.63
CA GLU A 297 8.81 -25.57 -0.48
C GLU A 297 9.78 -24.39 -0.51
N ALA A 298 10.37 -24.08 -1.66
CA ALA A 298 11.24 -22.92 -1.84
C ALA A 298 10.49 -21.60 -1.62
N LEU A 299 9.25 -21.49 -2.10
CA LEU A 299 8.38 -20.34 -1.83
C LEU A 299 8.10 -20.20 -0.33
N ALA A 300 7.71 -21.30 0.33
CA ALA A 300 7.37 -21.32 1.75
C ALA A 300 8.57 -20.93 2.63
N ALA A 301 9.76 -21.46 2.33
CA ALA A 301 11.00 -21.10 3.00
C ALA A 301 11.30 -19.60 2.85
N ARG A 302 11.12 -19.05 1.64
CA ARG A 302 11.37 -17.62 1.38
C ARG A 302 10.38 -16.70 2.07
N ILE A 303 9.09 -17.07 2.10
CA ILE A 303 8.08 -16.37 2.89
C ILE A 303 8.44 -16.44 4.38
N GLY A 304 8.91 -17.60 4.87
CA GLY A 304 9.39 -17.76 6.23
C GLY A 304 10.54 -16.80 6.57
N SER A 305 11.54 -16.66 5.71
CA SER A 305 12.62 -15.68 5.89
C SER A 305 12.11 -14.23 5.90
N ILE A 306 11.10 -13.90 5.08
CA ILE A 306 10.45 -12.59 5.11
C ILE A 306 9.71 -12.39 6.45
N PHE A 307 9.03 -13.40 6.96
CA PHE A 307 8.33 -13.31 8.24
C PHE A 307 9.31 -13.12 9.40
N TYR A 308 10.41 -13.86 9.38
CA TYR A 308 11.51 -13.66 10.32
C TYR A 308 12.02 -12.21 10.31
N TRP A 309 12.29 -11.64 9.13
CA TRP A 309 12.67 -10.23 9.01
C TRP A 309 11.59 -9.27 9.52
N ALA A 310 10.33 -9.52 9.18
CA ALA A 310 9.25 -8.63 9.55
C ALA A 310 9.11 -8.51 11.08
N GLU A 311 9.29 -9.62 11.80
CA GLU A 311 9.25 -9.66 13.27
C GLU A 311 10.54 -9.16 13.92
N ASN A 312 11.70 -9.57 13.42
CA ASN A 312 12.98 -9.29 14.09
C ASN A 312 13.60 -7.95 13.69
N CYS A 313 13.26 -7.41 12.52
CA CYS A 313 13.85 -6.17 12.01
C CYS A 313 12.80 -5.08 11.85
N ARG A 314 11.80 -5.29 10.98
CA ARG A 314 10.84 -4.23 10.61
C ARG A 314 9.99 -3.78 11.80
N LEU A 315 9.53 -4.70 12.64
CA LEU A 315 8.72 -4.37 13.82
C LEU A 315 9.48 -3.46 14.80
N HIS A 316 10.77 -3.72 15.02
CA HIS A 316 11.62 -2.85 15.84
C HIS A 316 11.73 -1.45 15.24
N SER A 317 11.90 -1.32 13.92
CA SER A 317 11.92 0.00 13.27
C SER A 317 10.60 0.76 13.45
N ILE A 318 9.46 0.06 13.49
CA ILE A 318 8.16 0.68 13.79
C ILE A 318 8.10 1.13 15.26
N TYR A 319 8.63 0.36 16.21
CA TYR A 319 8.73 0.79 17.61
C TYR A 319 9.59 2.04 17.78
N ASP A 320 10.69 2.15 17.02
CA ASP A 320 11.53 3.35 17.02
C ASP A 320 10.76 4.57 16.50
N LEU A 321 9.99 4.41 15.41
CA LEU A 321 9.11 5.46 14.89
C LEU A 321 8.05 5.89 15.92
N LEU A 322 7.39 4.93 16.58
CA LEU A 322 6.42 5.22 17.64
C LEU A 322 7.05 5.94 18.82
N THR A 323 8.27 5.55 19.21
CA THR A 323 9.01 6.20 20.30
C THR A 323 9.39 7.64 19.95
N ASN A 324 9.78 7.90 18.70
CA ASN A 324 10.09 9.25 18.23
C ASN A 324 8.83 10.11 18.15
N PHE A 325 7.73 9.54 17.65
CA PHE A 325 6.44 10.21 17.64
C PHE A 325 5.94 10.56 19.04
N ASP A 326 6.07 9.66 20.02
CA ASP A 326 5.70 9.92 21.41
C ASP A 326 6.49 11.11 22.00
N LYS A 327 7.80 11.16 21.77
CA LYS A 327 8.64 12.31 22.17
C LYS A 327 8.11 13.63 21.57
N ARG A 328 7.72 13.63 20.30
CA ARG A 328 7.13 14.80 19.64
C ARG A 328 5.79 15.20 20.27
N VAL A 329 4.92 14.24 20.55
CA VAL A 329 3.65 14.47 21.24
C VAL A 329 3.87 15.07 22.62
N GLN A 330 4.82 14.55 23.40
CA GLN A 330 5.18 15.07 24.72
C GLN A 330 5.75 16.50 24.66
N LEU A 331 6.61 16.80 23.69
CA LEU A 331 7.14 18.14 23.47
C LEU A 331 6.04 19.16 23.12
N ALA A 332 5.09 18.78 22.25
CA ALA A 332 3.94 19.61 21.91
C ALA A 332 3.07 19.89 23.15
N ARG A 333 2.78 18.87 23.97
CA ARG A 333 2.06 19.05 25.25
C ARG A 333 2.78 19.99 26.19
N ASN A 334 4.09 19.81 26.38
CA ASN A 334 4.89 20.68 27.25
C ASN A 334 4.91 22.14 26.78
N THR A 335 4.79 22.38 25.48
CA THR A 335 4.72 23.73 24.90
C THR A 335 3.33 24.35 25.09
N ALA A 336 2.26 23.58 24.86
CA ALA A 336 0.88 24.01 25.12
C ALA A 336 0.69 24.39 26.61
N ASN A 337 1.20 23.56 27.53
CA ASN A 337 1.16 23.81 28.97
C ASN A 337 1.93 25.08 29.39
N LYS A 338 2.93 25.50 28.61
CA LYS A 338 3.70 26.72 28.85
C LYS A 338 3.11 27.96 28.17
N SER A 339 2.34 27.77 27.09
CA SER A 339 1.71 28.85 26.33
C SER A 339 0.52 29.49 27.05
N GLU A 340 -0.08 28.81 28.04
CA GLU A 340 -1.18 29.40 28.82
C GLU A 340 -0.72 30.51 29.79
N ASP A 341 0.59 30.65 30.05
CA ASP A 341 1.09 31.59 31.07
C ASP A 341 1.70 32.89 30.53
N TRP A 342 1.91 33.07 29.22
CA TRP A 342 2.80 34.16 28.75
C TRP A 342 2.18 35.31 27.95
N TYR A 343 0.91 35.26 27.51
CA TYR A 343 0.23 36.44 26.98
C TYR A 343 -1.29 36.27 27.07
N ALA A 344 -1.87 36.51 28.24
CA ALA A 344 -3.22 37.04 28.31
C ALA A 344 -3.10 38.57 28.33
N PRO A 345 -3.34 39.28 27.21
CA PRO A 345 -3.43 40.73 27.26
C PRO A 345 -4.67 41.06 28.09
N SER A 346 -4.47 41.61 29.28
CA SER A 346 -5.52 42.02 30.22
C SER A 346 -6.47 43.10 29.69
N GLU A 347 -6.38 43.46 28.40
CA GLU A 347 -6.99 44.66 27.82
C GLU A 347 -8.10 44.39 26.80
N LEU A 348 -8.40 43.12 26.45
CA LEU A 348 -9.49 42.79 25.50
C LEU A 348 -10.78 42.23 26.14
N ALA A 349 -10.90 42.27 27.48
CA ALA A 349 -12.08 41.77 28.19
C ALA A 349 -13.38 42.60 27.96
N ASN A 350 -13.33 43.69 27.19
CA ASN A 350 -14.44 44.66 27.07
C ASN A 350 -14.97 44.88 25.64
N PHE A 351 -14.97 43.87 24.76
CA PHE A 351 -15.72 43.98 23.50
C PHE A 351 -16.55 42.73 23.18
N GLY A 352 -17.87 42.89 23.29
CA GLY A 352 -18.85 42.30 22.36
C GLY A 352 -19.14 40.81 22.49
N VAL A 353 -20.26 40.51 23.14
CA VAL A 353 -20.87 39.17 23.23
C VAL A 353 -21.25 38.65 21.84
N VAL A 354 -20.57 37.60 21.37
CA VAL A 354 -21.03 36.72 20.28
C VAL A 354 -21.64 35.44 20.91
N PRO A 355 -22.77 34.89 20.42
CA PRO A 355 -23.49 33.84 21.13
C PRO A 355 -22.69 32.52 21.15
N LYS A 356 -22.27 32.12 22.36
CA LYS A 356 -21.41 30.95 22.65
C LYS A 356 -22.02 29.57 22.34
N SER A 357 -23.26 29.47 21.84
CA SER A 357 -24.02 28.21 21.86
C SER A 357 -23.76 27.24 20.69
N ARG A 358 -23.36 27.70 19.50
CA ARG A 358 -23.07 26.80 18.36
C ARG A 358 -21.63 26.28 18.34
N MET A 359 -20.72 27.05 18.93
CA MET A 359 -19.29 26.74 18.94
C MET A 359 -18.92 25.72 20.03
N THR A 360 -19.70 25.66 21.11
CA THR A 360 -19.58 24.62 22.15
C THR A 360 -20.02 23.25 21.66
N ILE A 361 -21.13 23.18 20.91
CA ILE A 361 -21.63 21.88 20.39
C ILE A 361 -20.66 21.27 19.37
N ILE A 362 -20.06 22.10 18.50
CA ILE A 362 -19.04 21.63 17.54
C ILE A 362 -17.73 21.24 18.27
N ARG A 363 -17.35 21.96 19.33
CA ARG A 363 -16.21 21.59 20.19
C ARG A 363 -16.44 20.29 20.95
N GLU A 364 -17.62 20.09 21.53
CA GLU A 364 -17.95 18.87 22.27
C GLU A 364 -17.94 17.64 21.36
N VAL A 365 -18.52 17.76 20.15
CA VAL A 365 -18.51 16.66 19.17
C VAL A 365 -17.09 16.36 18.66
N LEU A 366 -16.26 17.39 18.45
CA LEU A 366 -14.85 17.20 18.06
C LEU A 366 -14.01 16.63 19.22
N ALA A 367 -14.22 17.09 20.45
CA ALA A 367 -13.54 16.59 21.64
C ALA A 367 -13.89 15.12 21.92
N GLU A 368 -15.14 14.71 21.74
CA GLU A 368 -15.54 13.30 21.89
C GLU A 368 -14.94 12.38 20.82
N SER A 369 -14.71 12.91 19.61
CA SER A 369 -14.09 12.17 18.50
C SER A 369 -12.55 12.12 18.53
N LEU A 370 -11.91 12.91 19.40
CA LEU A 370 -10.46 12.93 19.55
C LEU A 370 -9.98 11.81 20.50
N PRO A 371 -8.73 11.35 20.40
CA PRO A 371 -8.13 10.39 21.34
C PRO A 371 -8.09 10.94 22.77
N SER A 372 -8.06 10.07 23.79
CA SER A 372 -8.06 10.45 25.23
C SER A 372 -7.00 11.49 25.59
N TRP A 373 -5.84 11.45 24.94
CA TRP A 373 -4.78 12.42 25.16
C TRP A 373 -5.04 13.84 24.62
N ALA A 374 -5.99 14.00 23.71
CA ALA A 374 -6.45 15.28 23.18
C ALA A 374 -7.75 15.76 23.86
N ARG A 375 -8.35 14.94 24.75
CA ARG A 375 -9.59 15.25 25.49
C ARG A 375 -9.39 16.07 26.76
N MET A 376 -8.15 16.41 27.12
CA MET A 376 -7.88 17.26 28.27
C MET A 376 -7.54 18.68 27.83
N TYR A 377 -8.49 19.36 27.18
CA TYR A 377 -8.61 20.82 27.07
C TYR A 377 -10.07 21.23 26.80
#